data_AF-A0A9R1FFJ1-F1
#
_entry.id   AF-A0A9R1FFJ1-F1
#
_cell.length_a   1.000
_cell.length_b   1.000
_cell.length_c   1.000
_cell.angle_alpha   90.00
_cell.angle_beta   90.00
_cell.angle_gamma   90.00
#
_symmetry.space_group_name_H-M   'P 1'
#
loop_
_entity.id
_entity.type
_entity.pdbx_description
1 polymer ?
#
loop_
_entity_poly.entity_id
_entity_poly.type
_entity_poly.pdbx_seq_one_letter_code
_entity_poly.pdbx_strand_id
1 'polypeptide(L)'
;MFDNYDLCGAANERASKLFRADTDVGARMSFHTADVADLAGELAKYDVVFLAALVGMAAEEKARVIAHLGTHMADGAALVVRSAHGARGFLYPIVDPQDIGRGGFEVLAVCHPDDDVVNSVIIAHKSKDMHASGLRSERAGGGQYARGTVPVVSPPCRFGKMVADVNQKREEFAKAEVAF
;
A
#
# COMPACT_ATOMS: atom_id res chain seq x y z
N MET A 1 10.72 11.89 9.97
CA MET A 1 11.02 12.30 8.57
C MET A 1 10.17 11.45 7.66
N PHE A 2 9.60 12.01 6.59
CA PHE A 2 8.91 11.27 5.54
C PHE A 2 9.75 11.35 4.26
N ASP A 3 10.32 10.23 3.85
CA ASP A 3 11.07 10.10 2.62
C ASP A 3 10.16 9.54 1.53
N ASN A 4 9.84 10.37 0.54
CA ASN A 4 8.96 10.04 -0.56
C ASN A 4 9.80 9.65 -1.77
N TYR A 5 9.60 8.44 -2.27
CA TYR A 5 10.28 7.93 -3.47
C TYR A 5 9.30 7.89 -4.64
N ASP A 6 9.73 8.42 -5.78
CA ASP A 6 8.97 8.37 -7.03
C ASP A 6 9.93 8.18 -8.21
N LEU A 7 9.54 7.36 -9.18
CA LEU A 7 10.32 7.13 -10.39
C LEU A 7 10.44 8.42 -11.24
N CYS A 8 9.45 9.30 -11.15
CA CYS A 8 9.36 10.52 -11.93
C CYS A 8 9.92 11.74 -11.17
N GLY A 9 11.09 12.22 -11.59
CA GLY A 9 11.68 13.46 -11.04
C GLY A 9 10.77 14.68 -11.14
N ALA A 10 10.01 14.81 -12.23
CA ALA A 10 9.06 15.91 -12.38
C ALA A 10 7.88 15.82 -11.40
N ALA A 11 7.48 14.62 -10.97
CA ALA A 11 6.46 14.46 -9.93
C ALA A 11 7.00 14.93 -8.57
N ASN A 12 8.22 14.54 -8.20
CA ASN A 12 8.90 15.00 -6.99
C ASN A 12 9.10 16.52 -6.96
N GLU A 13 9.52 17.12 -8.07
CA GLU A 13 9.65 18.58 -8.15
C GLU A 13 8.32 19.30 -7.89
N ARG A 14 7.22 18.78 -8.45
CA ARG A 14 5.87 19.32 -8.21
C ARG A 14 5.43 19.10 -6.77
N ALA A 15 5.64 17.89 -6.23
CA ALA A 15 5.30 17.56 -4.85
C ALA A 15 6.04 18.47 -3.85
N SER A 16 7.34 18.68 -4.05
CA SER A 16 8.15 19.58 -3.19
C SER A 16 7.61 21.02 -3.16
N LYS A 17 7.00 21.48 -4.26
CA LYS A 17 6.41 22.83 -4.35
C LYS A 17 5.14 22.95 -3.52
N LEU A 18 4.36 21.88 -3.36
CA LEU A 18 3.11 21.89 -2.58
C LEU A 18 3.37 22.20 -1.11
N PHE A 19 4.49 21.74 -0.56
CA PHE A 19 4.83 21.94 0.85
C PHE A 19 5.59 23.24 1.13
N ARG A 20 5.78 24.12 0.13
CA ARG A 20 6.50 25.40 0.33
C ARG A 20 5.73 26.39 1.22
N ALA A 21 4.40 26.31 1.22
CA ALA A 21 3.55 27.21 1.98
C ALA A 21 3.51 26.86 3.48
N ASP A 22 3.75 25.60 3.83
CA ASP A 22 3.77 25.11 5.21
C ASP A 22 5.19 24.65 5.56
N THR A 23 5.95 25.53 6.21
CA THR A 23 7.35 25.27 6.53
C THR A 23 7.54 24.15 7.55
N ASP A 24 6.56 23.90 8.43
CA ASP A 24 6.67 22.81 9.42
C ASP A 24 6.48 21.44 8.75
N VAL A 25 5.44 21.32 7.91
CA VAL A 25 5.22 20.09 7.14
C VAL A 25 6.35 19.88 6.14
N GLY A 26 6.75 20.95 5.42
CA GLY A 26 7.84 20.89 4.44
C GLY A 26 9.17 20.46 5.04
N ALA A 27 9.51 20.94 6.25
CA ALA A 27 10.75 20.55 6.94
C ALA A 27 10.81 19.06 7.30
N ARG A 28 9.68 18.37 7.34
CA ARG A 28 9.58 16.93 7.66
C ARG A 28 9.47 16.03 6.44
N MET A 29 9.47 16.59 5.22
CA MET A 29 9.33 15.88 3.96
C MET A 29 10.64 15.89 3.16
N SER A 30 11.02 14.75 2.59
CA SER A 30 12.09 14.62 1.60
C SER A 30 11.57 13.88 0.38
N PHE A 31 12.15 14.19 -0.78
CA PHE A 31 11.74 13.63 -2.07
C PHE A 31 12.96 13.07 -2.79
N HIS A 32 12.86 11.82 -3.22
CA HIS A 32 13.94 11.07 -3.85
C HIS A 32 13.46 10.52 -5.18
N THR A 33 14.20 10.80 -6.25
CA THR A 33 13.90 10.22 -7.56
C THR A 33 14.64 8.90 -7.70
N ALA A 34 13.92 7.80 -7.58
CA ALA A 34 14.45 6.45 -7.69
C ALA A 34 13.31 5.46 -8.01
N ASP A 35 13.68 4.35 -8.66
CA ASP A 35 12.81 3.18 -8.72
C ASP A 35 12.89 2.41 -7.39
N VAL A 36 11.74 1.98 -6.87
CA VAL A 36 11.69 1.12 -5.68
C VAL A 36 12.45 -0.19 -5.90
N ALA A 37 12.51 -0.68 -7.14
CA ALA A 37 13.25 -1.89 -7.50
C ALA A 37 14.78 -1.73 -7.33
N ASP A 38 15.29 -0.50 -7.38
CA ASP A 38 16.71 -0.20 -7.22
C ASP A 38 17.09 0.08 -5.75
N LEU A 39 16.10 0.31 -4.88
CA LEU A 39 16.35 0.60 -3.46
C LEU A 39 16.74 -0.68 -2.72
N ALA A 40 17.81 -0.64 -1.93
CA ALA A 40 18.27 -1.81 -1.19
C ALA A 40 18.50 -1.50 0.29
N GLY A 41 19.76 -1.39 0.71
CA GLY A 41 20.14 -1.26 2.12
C GLY A 41 19.50 -0.06 2.83
N GLU A 42 19.17 1.01 2.11
CA GLU A 42 18.47 2.17 2.65
C GLU A 42 17.04 1.86 3.10
N LEU A 43 16.40 0.81 2.60
CA LEU A 43 15.05 0.43 3.06
C LEU A 43 15.06 -0.06 4.51
N ALA A 44 16.20 -0.58 4.98
CA ALA A 44 16.36 -1.05 6.36
C ALA A 44 16.35 0.09 7.41
N LYS A 45 16.46 1.36 6.99
CA LYS A 45 16.43 2.51 7.92
C LYS A 45 15.02 2.94 8.31
N TYR A 46 14.00 2.40 7.65
CA TYR A 46 12.61 2.81 7.85
C TYR A 46 11.86 1.82 8.75
N ASP A 47 11.27 2.34 9.82
CA ASP A 47 10.38 1.57 10.70
C ASP A 47 9.04 1.24 10.00
N VAL A 48 8.62 2.08 9.05
CA VAL A 48 7.36 1.94 8.31
C VAL A 48 7.56 2.31 6.84
N VAL A 49 7.07 1.46 5.94
CA VAL A 49 7.00 1.73 4.49
C VAL A 49 5.54 1.73 4.03
N PHE A 50 5.13 2.81 3.34
CA PHE A 50 3.81 2.94 2.72
C PHE A 50 3.92 2.65 1.23
N LEU A 51 3.40 1.51 0.77
CA LEU A 51 3.34 1.17 -0.64
C LEU A 51 2.10 1.78 -1.29
N ALA A 52 2.30 2.75 -2.18
CA ALA A 52 1.23 3.46 -2.85
C ALA A 52 0.39 2.56 -3.78
N ALA A 53 -0.81 3.02 -4.12
CA ALA A 53 -1.77 2.21 -4.86
C ALA A 53 -1.29 1.82 -6.27
N LEU A 54 -0.60 2.76 -6.94
CA LEU A 54 -0.18 2.68 -8.34
C LEU A 54 1.27 2.22 -8.54
N VAL A 55 1.93 1.77 -7.46
CA VAL A 55 3.22 1.08 -7.59
C VAL A 55 2.95 -0.38 -7.91
N GLY A 56 3.51 -0.85 -9.02
CA GLY A 56 3.18 -2.15 -9.60
C GLY A 56 1.76 -2.16 -10.14
N MET A 57 1.57 -1.69 -11.37
CA MET A 57 0.22 -1.52 -11.96
C MET A 57 -0.44 -2.86 -12.32
N ALA A 58 0.35 -3.94 -12.38
CA ALA A 58 -0.14 -5.32 -12.42
C ALA A 58 0.01 -6.00 -11.06
N ALA A 59 -0.85 -6.98 -10.75
CA ALA A 59 -0.81 -7.72 -9.49
C ALA A 59 0.55 -8.43 -9.29
N GLU A 60 1.09 -9.03 -10.35
CA GLU A 60 2.38 -9.73 -10.33
C GLU A 60 3.55 -8.77 -10.12
N GLU A 61 3.50 -7.59 -10.74
CA GLU A 61 4.50 -6.54 -10.56
C GLU A 61 4.49 -6.03 -9.12
N LYS A 62 3.29 -5.78 -8.57
CA LYS A 62 3.12 -5.37 -7.18
C LYS A 62 3.62 -6.43 -6.19
N ALA A 63 3.35 -7.70 -6.46
CA ALA A 63 3.85 -8.81 -5.66
C ALA A 63 5.40 -8.89 -5.69
N ARG A 64 6.03 -8.61 -6.84
CA ARG A 64 7.50 -8.51 -6.93
C ARG A 64 8.05 -7.35 -6.10
N VAL A 65 7.41 -6.18 -6.15
CA VAL A 65 7.79 -5.04 -5.32
C VAL A 65 7.66 -5.38 -3.83
N ILE A 66 6.57 -6.03 -3.43
CA ILE A 66 6.38 -6.50 -2.04
C ILE A 66 7.51 -7.46 -1.63
N ALA A 67 7.85 -8.44 -2.47
CA ALA A 67 8.95 -9.38 -2.17
C ALA A 67 10.31 -8.67 -2.06
N HIS A 68 10.55 -7.68 -2.92
CA HIS A 68 11.74 -6.82 -2.86
C HIS A 68 11.83 -6.05 -1.54
N LEU A 69 10.73 -5.41 -1.12
CA LEU A 69 10.64 -4.73 0.17
C LEU A 69 10.90 -5.69 1.34
N GLY A 70 10.36 -6.91 1.29
CA GLY A 70 10.60 -7.91 2.33
C GLY A 70 12.05 -8.35 2.43
N THR A 71 12.78 -8.34 1.31
CA THR A 71 14.22 -8.65 1.30
C THR A 71 15.03 -7.56 1.99
N HIS A 72 14.64 -6.28 1.85
CA HIS A 72 15.50 -5.15 2.18
C HIS A 72 15.07 -4.32 3.40
N MET A 73 13.81 -4.39 3.84
CA MET A 73 13.35 -3.72 5.07
C MET A 73 13.96 -4.38 6.32
N ALA A 74 13.97 -3.65 7.45
CA ALA A 74 14.40 -4.21 8.72
C ALA A 74 13.37 -5.20 9.30
N ASP A 75 13.84 -6.23 10.01
CA ASP A 75 12.96 -7.18 10.68
C ASP A 75 12.04 -6.46 11.69
N GLY A 76 10.76 -6.80 11.68
CA GLY A 76 9.75 -6.13 12.49
C GLY A 76 9.28 -4.76 11.98
N ALA A 77 9.88 -4.20 10.91
CA ALA A 77 9.36 -2.99 10.27
C ALA A 77 7.98 -3.24 9.66
N ALA A 78 7.13 -2.20 9.67
CA ALA A 78 5.77 -2.30 9.16
C ALA A 78 5.67 -1.95 7.68
N LEU A 79 4.91 -2.76 6.93
CA LEU A 79 4.51 -2.48 5.56
C LEU A 79 3.01 -2.13 5.55
N VAL A 80 2.67 -0.99 4.97
CA VAL A 80 1.29 -0.54 4.77
C VAL A 80 1.02 -0.46 3.27
N VAL A 81 0.22 -1.38 2.75
CA VAL A 81 -0.05 -1.50 1.31
C VAL A 81 -1.42 -0.94 0.97
N ARG A 82 -1.47 0.04 0.06
CA ARG A 82 -2.72 0.47 -0.57
C ARG A 82 -3.16 -0.57 -1.60
N SER A 83 -4.33 -1.14 -1.38
CA SER A 83 -4.98 -2.19 -2.19
C SER A 83 -6.42 -1.79 -2.56
N ALA A 84 -7.10 -2.64 -3.31
CA ALA A 84 -8.51 -2.52 -3.67
C ALA A 84 -9.29 -3.74 -3.17
N HIS A 85 -10.62 -3.68 -3.24
CA HIS A 85 -11.50 -4.79 -2.89
C HIS A 85 -12.81 -4.73 -3.71
N GLY A 86 -13.32 -5.90 -4.11
CA GLY A 86 -14.54 -6.01 -4.93
C GLY A 86 -14.42 -5.27 -6.26
N ALA A 87 -15.49 -4.57 -6.67
CA ALA A 87 -15.53 -3.81 -7.93
C ALA A 87 -14.47 -2.70 -8.02
N ARG A 88 -13.92 -2.22 -6.89
CA ARG A 88 -12.85 -1.22 -6.92
C ARG A 88 -11.54 -1.77 -7.49
N GLY A 89 -11.40 -3.09 -7.61
CA GLY A 89 -10.29 -3.74 -8.30
C GLY A 89 -10.16 -3.38 -9.78
N PHE A 90 -11.20 -2.80 -10.40
CA PHE A 90 -11.10 -2.24 -11.76
C PHE A 90 -10.22 -0.98 -11.83
N LEU A 91 -9.97 -0.29 -10.71
CA LEU A 91 -9.22 0.97 -10.69
C LEU A 91 -7.70 0.76 -10.54
N TYR A 92 -7.28 -0.24 -9.78
CA TYR A 92 -5.89 -0.63 -9.56
C TYR A 92 -5.84 -2.00 -8.84
N PRO A 93 -4.70 -2.72 -8.86
CA PRO A 93 -4.67 -4.13 -8.49
C PRO A 93 -5.09 -4.40 -7.04
N ILE A 94 -5.89 -5.45 -6.87
CA ILE A 94 -6.17 -6.08 -5.58
C ILE A 94 -4.92 -6.88 -5.18
N VAL A 95 -4.42 -6.61 -3.98
CA VAL A 95 -3.33 -7.37 -3.37
C VAL A 95 -3.92 -8.47 -2.50
N ASP A 96 -3.55 -9.72 -2.77
CA ASP A 96 -3.90 -10.86 -1.94
C ASP A 96 -3.00 -10.90 -0.69
N PRO A 97 -3.55 -11.05 0.54
CA PRO A 97 -2.75 -11.29 1.75
C PRO A 97 -1.73 -12.43 1.63
N GLN A 98 -1.96 -13.42 0.77
CA GLN A 98 -1.00 -14.49 0.51
C GLN A 98 0.27 -13.98 -0.18
N ASP A 99 0.18 -13.00 -1.08
CA ASP A 99 1.35 -12.40 -1.72
C ASP A 99 2.16 -11.56 -0.73
N ILE A 100 1.50 -10.95 0.26
CA ILE A 100 2.17 -10.28 1.39
C ILE A 100 2.96 -11.32 2.21
N GLY A 101 2.34 -12.47 2.52
CA GLY A 101 2.99 -13.60 3.18
C GLY A 101 4.21 -14.13 2.42
N ARG A 102 4.06 -14.36 1.11
CA ARG A 102 5.15 -14.80 0.22
C ARG A 102 6.29 -13.77 0.13
N GLY A 103 5.97 -12.49 0.33
CA GLY A 103 6.94 -11.41 0.43
C GLY A 103 7.70 -11.35 1.76
N GLY A 104 7.46 -12.26 2.72
CA GLY A 104 8.17 -12.27 4.00
C GLY A 104 7.54 -11.38 5.08
N PHE A 105 6.25 -11.07 4.94
CA PHE A 105 5.51 -10.28 5.92
C PHE A 105 4.38 -11.08 6.55
N GLU A 106 4.18 -10.88 7.84
CA GLU A 106 3.00 -11.36 8.56
C GLU A 106 1.91 -10.29 8.52
N VAL A 107 0.72 -10.65 8.04
CA VAL A 107 -0.41 -9.72 7.89
C VAL A 107 -1.09 -9.51 9.24
N LEU A 108 -1.13 -8.25 9.69
CA LEU A 108 -1.73 -7.85 10.95
C LEU A 108 -3.20 -7.49 10.80
N ALA A 109 -3.57 -6.79 9.73
CA ALA A 109 -4.95 -6.37 9.48
C ALA A 109 -5.20 -6.10 7.99
N VAL A 110 -6.44 -6.31 7.57
CA VAL A 110 -6.93 -5.91 6.25
C VAL A 110 -8.15 -5.02 6.45
N CYS A 111 -8.09 -3.80 5.94
CA CYS A 111 -9.15 -2.80 6.09
C CYS A 111 -9.80 -2.53 4.72
N HIS A 112 -11.10 -2.79 4.62
CA HIS A 112 -11.88 -2.46 3.42
C HIS A 112 -12.88 -1.34 3.75
N PRO A 113 -12.72 -0.14 3.17
CA PRO A 113 -13.71 0.93 3.34
C PRO A 113 -15.05 0.54 2.70
N ASP A 114 -16.16 1.03 3.25
CA ASP A 114 -17.51 0.85 2.70
C ASP A 114 -18.15 2.16 2.20
N ASP A 115 -17.37 3.24 2.15
CA ASP A 115 -17.76 4.60 1.78
C ASP A 115 -17.13 5.03 0.43
N ASP A 116 -16.97 6.35 0.21
CA ASP A 116 -16.34 6.91 -0.98
C ASP A 116 -14.82 6.68 -1.03
N VAL A 117 -14.21 6.13 0.03
CA VAL A 117 -12.79 5.78 0.01
C VAL A 117 -12.58 4.54 -0.85
N VAL A 118 -11.76 4.69 -1.90
CA VAL A 118 -11.51 3.61 -2.84
C VAL A 118 -10.53 2.57 -2.27
N ASN A 119 -9.56 3.05 -1.50
CA ASN A 119 -8.41 2.28 -1.06
C ASN A 119 -8.68 1.38 0.14
N SER A 120 -8.60 0.07 -0.10
CA SER A 120 -8.31 -0.87 0.97
C SER A 120 -6.87 -0.72 1.43
N VAL A 121 -6.60 -1.12 2.67
CA VAL A 121 -5.26 -1.09 3.26
C VAL A 121 -4.95 -2.44 3.87
N ILE A 122 -3.75 -2.94 3.61
CA ILE A 122 -3.20 -4.11 4.32
C ILE A 122 -2.06 -3.60 5.20
N ILE A 123 -2.08 -3.97 6.47
CA ILE A 123 -1.01 -3.67 7.42
C ILE A 123 -0.32 -4.99 7.75
N ALA A 124 1.00 -5.02 7.61
CA ALA A 124 1.81 -6.20 7.84
C ALA A 124 3.14 -5.79 8.49
N HIS A 125 3.85 -6.74 9.09
CA HIS A 125 5.20 -6.53 9.63
C HIS A 125 6.16 -7.56 9.04
N LYS A 126 7.41 -7.16 8.82
CA LYS A 126 8.43 -8.08 8.31
C LYS A 126 8.68 -9.18 9.35
N SER A 127 8.51 -10.45 8.97
CA SER A 127 8.73 -11.60 9.85
C SER A 127 10.19 -11.69 10.26
N LYS A 128 10.46 -12.03 11.53
CA LYS A 128 11.82 -12.01 12.10
C LYS A 128 12.74 -13.15 11.66
N ASP A 129 12.32 -14.07 10.79
CA ASP A 129 13.07 -15.33 10.54
C ASP A 129 12.99 -15.86 9.09
N MET A 130 13.44 -15.11 8.09
CA MET A 130 13.57 -15.66 6.71
C MET A 130 14.95 -15.50 6.07
N HIS A 131 16.00 -15.18 6.85
CA HIS A 131 17.38 -15.18 6.37
C HIS A 131 18.18 -16.47 6.68
N ALA A 132 17.56 -17.48 7.31
CA ALA A 132 18.25 -18.72 7.74
C ALA A 132 17.94 -19.99 6.90
N SER A 133 17.22 -19.88 5.78
CA SER A 133 16.86 -21.03 4.92
C SER A 133 17.45 -20.97 3.52
N GLY A 134 18.62 -20.33 3.35
CA GLY A 134 19.51 -20.66 2.25
C GLY A 134 20.27 -21.94 2.59
N LEU A 135 19.96 -23.06 1.91
CA LEU A 135 20.50 -24.42 2.09
C LEU A 135 19.70 -25.32 3.04
N ARG A 136 18.52 -25.79 2.60
CA ARG A 136 18.08 -27.19 2.85
C ARG A 136 16.98 -27.59 1.87
N SER A 137 17.43 -28.31 0.85
CA SER A 137 16.82 -29.48 0.19
C SER A 137 15.29 -29.58 0.14
N GLU A 138 14.81 -29.76 -1.10
CA GLU A 138 13.56 -30.44 -1.41
C GLU A 138 13.36 -31.69 -0.52
N ARG A 139 12.23 -31.71 0.19
CA ARG A 139 11.36 -32.84 0.59
C ARG A 139 10.89 -32.75 2.05
N ALA A 140 9.57 -32.88 2.16
CA ALA A 140 8.77 -33.28 3.31
C ALA A 140 8.46 -32.21 4.37
N GLY A 141 7.15 -32.09 4.64
CA GLY A 141 6.61 -31.54 5.87
C GLY A 141 5.64 -30.40 5.65
N GLY A 142 4.34 -30.68 5.68
CA GLY A 142 3.30 -29.67 5.69
C GLY A 142 3.51 -28.70 6.86
N GLY A 143 3.94 -27.48 6.53
CA GLY A 143 4.02 -26.38 7.47
C GLY A 143 2.61 -25.85 7.73
N GLN A 144 2.12 -26.07 8.94
CA GLN A 144 0.93 -25.43 9.45
C GLN A 144 1.18 -23.92 9.49
N TYR A 145 0.65 -23.19 8.51
CA TYR A 145 0.41 -21.76 8.68
C TYR A 145 -0.44 -21.61 9.93
N ALA A 146 0.12 -20.95 10.96
CA ALA A 146 -0.60 -20.64 12.18
C ALA A 146 -1.90 -19.95 11.78
N ARG A 147 -3.00 -20.70 11.92
CA ARG A 147 -4.32 -20.39 11.38
C ARG A 147 -5.01 -19.40 12.32
N GLY A 148 -4.37 -18.27 12.59
CA GLY A 148 -5.03 -17.10 13.14
C GLY A 148 -5.82 -16.46 12.03
N THR A 149 -7.13 -16.29 12.21
CA THR A 149 -7.93 -15.47 11.28
C THR A 149 -7.37 -14.05 11.31
N VAL A 150 -6.74 -13.62 10.21
CA VAL A 150 -6.33 -12.23 10.02
C VAL A 150 -7.57 -11.35 10.26
N PRO A 151 -7.50 -10.36 11.16
CA PRO A 151 -8.64 -9.49 11.39
C PRO A 151 -8.93 -8.67 10.12
N VAL A 152 -10.04 -9.00 9.48
CA VAL A 152 -10.62 -8.19 8.39
C VAL A 152 -11.49 -7.14 9.06
N VAL A 153 -11.02 -5.91 9.03
CA VAL A 153 -11.72 -4.74 9.55
C VAL A 153 -12.52 -4.13 8.41
N SER A 154 -13.71 -4.67 8.20
CA SER A 154 -14.72 -4.09 7.31
C SER A 154 -15.91 -3.67 8.15
N PRO A 155 -16.46 -2.45 7.96
CA PRO A 155 -17.78 -2.14 8.49
C PRO A 155 -18.81 -3.17 7.98
N PRO A 156 -19.86 -3.48 8.76
CA PRO A 156 -20.90 -4.38 8.31
C PRO A 156 -21.53 -3.81 7.03
N CYS A 157 -21.51 -4.60 5.95
CA CYS A 157 -22.06 -4.21 4.66
C CYS A 157 -23.48 -3.64 4.82
N ARG A 158 -23.64 -2.32 4.68
CA ARG A 158 -24.96 -1.71 4.55
C ARG A 158 -25.47 -1.97 3.14
N PHE A 159 -26.03 -3.16 2.89
CA PHE A 159 -26.94 -3.36 1.75
C PHE A 159 -28.23 -2.57 2.02
N GLY A 160 -28.14 -1.24 1.93
CA GLY A 160 -29.20 -0.34 2.31
C GLY A 160 -28.99 1.01 1.63
N LYS A 161 -29.53 1.10 0.42
CA LYS A 161 -29.61 2.29 -0.45
C LYS A 161 -28.30 2.71 -1.14
N MET A 162 -27.92 1.96 -2.17
CA MET A 162 -27.47 2.59 -3.41
C MET A 162 -28.70 3.25 -4.07
N VAL A 163 -29.25 4.29 -3.44
CA VAL A 163 -30.25 5.15 -4.08
C VAL A 163 -29.45 6.22 -4.80
N ALA A 164 -29.72 6.35 -6.09
CA ALA A 164 -29.02 7.19 -7.04
C ALA A 164 -28.82 8.62 -6.54
N ASP A 165 -27.64 8.90 -5.99
CA ASP A 165 -27.18 10.26 -5.71
C ASP A 165 -26.49 10.90 -6.93
N VAL A 166 -26.87 10.43 -8.12
CA VAL A 166 -26.45 11.01 -9.40
C VAL A 166 -26.97 12.44 -9.52
N ASN A 167 -28.14 12.74 -8.95
CA ASN A 167 -28.71 14.09 -9.04
C ASN A 167 -28.00 15.09 -8.12
N GLN A 168 -27.59 14.72 -6.91
CA GLN A 168 -26.85 15.63 -6.02
C GLN A 168 -25.45 15.92 -6.54
N LYS A 169 -24.71 14.90 -7.02
CA LYS A 169 -23.41 15.12 -7.67
C LYS A 169 -23.55 15.97 -8.94
N ARG A 170 -24.61 15.79 -9.74
CA ARG A 170 -24.84 16.59 -10.96
C ARG A 170 -25.15 18.06 -10.66
N GLU A 171 -25.85 18.36 -9.56
CA GLU A 171 -26.09 19.73 -9.12
C GLU A 171 -24.83 20.42 -8.57
N GLU A 172 -23.94 19.68 -7.89
CA GLU A 172 -22.65 20.20 -7.42
C GLU A 172 -21.73 20.56 -8.60
N PHE A 173 -21.66 19.71 -9.63
CA PHE A 173 -20.89 20.01 -10.84
C PHE A 173 -21.48 21.18 -11.65
N ALA A 174 -22.81 21.29 -11.74
CA ALA A 174 -23.47 22.41 -12.44
C ALA A 174 -23.27 23.76 -11.72
N LYS A 175 -23.15 23.77 -10.39
CA LYS A 175 -22.87 25.00 -9.62
C LYS A 175 -21.40 25.43 -9.70
N ALA A 176 -20.48 24.50 -9.94
CA ALA A 176 -19.07 24.80 -10.13
C ALA A 176 -18.76 25.40 -11.52
N GLU A 177 -19.61 25.16 -12.52
CA GLU A 177 -19.38 25.58 -13.92
C GLU A 177 -19.69 27.06 -14.20
N VAL A 178 -20.20 27.84 -13.22
CA VAL A 178 -20.57 29.26 -13.39
C VAL A 178 -19.64 30.21 -12.62
N ALA A 179 -18.46 29.76 -12.22
CA ALA A 179 -17.45 30.59 -11.57
C ALA A 179 -16.13 30.62 -12.35
N PHE A 180 -16.15 31.24 -13.53
CA PHE A 180 -14.98 31.81 -14.20
C PHE A 180 -15.36 33.16 -14.83
#